data_AF-A0AAV2MDZ0-F1
#
_entry.id   AF-A0AAV2MDZ0-F1
#
_cell.length_a   1.000
_cell.length_b   1.000
_cell.length_c   1.000
_cell.angle_alpha   90.00
_cell.angle_beta   90.00
_cell.angle_gamma   90.00
#
_symmetry.space_group_name_H-M   'P 1'
#
loop_
_entity.id
_entity.type
_entity.pdbx_description
1 polymer ?
#
loop_
_entity_poly.entity_id
_entity_poly.type
_entity_poly.pdbx_seq_one_letter_code
_entity_poly.pdbx_strand_id
1 'polypeptide(L)'
;MWVKYCTEAQRENAFLRAQFSERSDCATLEKADADRRLGAVEAETRRLTDNLRETIDRHSEEMKKQEERIRSRDKHINNLKKKCQKEAEQKRENQQRIETLERYLADLPTLEDYQNQNKQLQEAEQHATELTEKVKDMESQAEATNSQLQEKDAQLEEQKRRERDLLTAITEMQQRVQQGLEDGVRIPSLDFDKLRGENGALREEQQRLKKMIEKQHRMMEQLGHQIKSLEEQMSQEESGSQALREDALSKEQSLMELRTAMKELSTQNQELMEQKLSLQEQLKQPELREVGMASPQLTRQLHLEIASCLSDLQSLCSILTQRARGQDPNLSLLLGLHSPVPATDLDEDWTSAEILQKKLCEAQQLRRDVEALRNVILDRYAQDMGDNCITQ
;
A
#
# COMPACT_ATOMS: atom_id res chain seq x y z
N MET A 1 116.51 71.00 50.07
CA MET A 1 115.17 70.61 50.56
C MET A 1 114.08 71.00 49.55
N TRP A 2 114.03 72.26 49.07
CA TRP A 2 113.07 72.75 48.06
C TRP A 2 113.07 72.02 46.71
N VAL A 3 114.23 71.68 46.14
CA VAL A 3 114.31 70.97 44.86
C VAL A 3 113.64 69.59 44.92
N LYS A 4 113.82 68.85 46.02
CA LYS A 4 113.16 67.55 46.24
C LYS A 4 111.62 67.71 46.32
N TYR A 5 111.15 68.71 47.07
CA TYR A 5 109.71 69.00 47.19
C TYR A 5 109.08 69.39 45.83
N CYS A 6 109.75 70.23 45.03
CA CYS A 6 109.29 70.55 43.68
C CYS A 6 109.26 69.32 42.76
N THR A 7 110.26 68.42 42.82
CA THR A 7 110.25 67.20 42.01
C THR A 7 109.19 66.20 42.45
N GLU A 8 108.90 66.11 43.74
CA GLU A 8 107.85 65.25 44.31
C GLU A 8 106.45 65.75 43.88
N ALA A 9 106.19 67.06 44.02
CA ALA A 9 104.96 67.70 43.57
C ALA A 9 104.76 67.60 42.05
N GLN A 10 105.82 67.68 41.24
CA GLN A 10 105.74 67.46 39.80
C GLN A 10 105.38 66.01 39.44
N ARG A 11 105.94 65.03 40.15
CA ARG A 11 105.60 63.61 39.98
C ARG A 11 104.15 63.33 40.38
N GLU A 12 103.71 63.88 41.51
CA GLU A 12 102.33 63.76 41.97
C GLU A 12 101.34 64.43 41.00
N ASN A 13 101.67 65.62 40.47
CA ASN A 13 100.83 66.29 39.47
C ASN A 13 100.77 65.51 38.15
N ALA A 14 101.88 64.92 37.71
CA ALA A 14 101.91 64.06 36.53
C ALA A 14 101.08 62.77 36.74
N PHE A 15 101.17 62.16 37.93
CA PHE A 15 100.37 60.99 38.31
C PHE A 15 98.87 61.32 38.35
N LEU A 16 98.47 62.42 39.00
CA LEU A 16 97.08 62.86 39.03
C LEU A 16 96.55 63.18 37.63
N ARG A 17 97.33 63.87 36.79
CA ARG A 17 96.93 64.12 35.38
C ARG A 17 96.75 62.82 34.59
N ALA A 18 97.63 61.85 34.76
CA ALA A 18 97.49 60.54 34.13
C ALA A 18 96.23 59.82 34.63
N GLN A 19 95.96 59.84 35.94
CA GLN A 19 94.75 59.25 36.52
C GLN A 19 93.47 59.97 36.06
N PHE A 20 93.49 61.29 35.94
CA PHE A 20 92.36 62.06 35.39
C PHE A 20 92.15 61.73 33.90
N SER A 21 93.22 61.60 33.12
CA SER A 21 93.14 61.18 31.71
C SER A 21 92.54 59.78 31.59
N GLU A 22 93.05 58.81 32.35
CA GLU A 22 92.55 57.43 32.35
C GLU A 22 91.08 57.36 32.76
N ARG A 23 90.68 58.09 33.82
CA ARG A 23 89.27 58.17 34.22
C ARG A 23 88.39 58.86 33.17
N SER A 24 88.90 59.90 32.51
CA SER A 24 88.20 60.56 31.41
C SER A 24 88.02 59.61 30.22
N ASP A 25 89.07 58.88 29.84
CA ASP A 25 89.05 57.92 28.74
C ASP A 25 88.09 56.75 29.05
N CYS A 26 88.14 56.19 30.27
CA CYS A 26 87.16 55.21 30.74
C CYS A 26 85.72 55.74 30.65
N ALA A 27 85.44 56.95 31.15
CA ALA A 27 84.12 57.54 31.08
C ALA A 27 83.65 57.78 29.63
N THR A 28 84.55 58.14 28.71
CA THR A 28 84.20 58.29 27.28
C THR A 28 83.87 56.95 26.63
N LEU A 29 84.60 55.88 26.96
CA LEU A 29 84.33 54.53 26.48
C LEU A 29 82.99 54.01 27.03
N GLU A 30 82.74 54.18 28.32
CA GLU A 30 81.46 53.80 28.96
C GLU A 30 80.29 54.57 28.33
N LYS A 31 80.44 55.86 28.06
CA LYS A 31 79.44 56.66 27.35
C LYS A 31 79.20 56.13 25.94
N ALA A 32 80.25 55.83 25.18
CA ALA A 32 80.12 55.29 23.82
C ALA A 32 79.47 53.89 23.80
N ASP A 33 79.76 53.04 24.80
CA ASP A 33 79.08 51.75 25.00
C ASP A 33 77.60 51.95 25.36
N ALA A 34 77.28 52.91 26.23
CA ALA A 34 75.91 53.25 26.59
C ALA A 34 75.11 53.78 25.40
N ASP A 35 75.68 54.67 24.59
CA ASP A 35 75.07 55.21 23.38
C ASP A 35 74.82 54.10 22.34
N ARG A 36 75.77 53.16 22.18
CA ARG A 36 75.58 51.97 21.33
C ARG A 36 74.45 51.07 21.84
N ARG A 37 74.37 50.82 23.15
CA ARG A 37 73.29 50.04 23.76
C ARG A 37 71.94 50.75 23.59
N LEU A 38 71.88 52.05 23.79
CA LEU A 38 70.67 52.85 23.59
C LEU A 38 70.19 52.77 22.14
N GLY A 39 71.10 52.95 21.17
CA GLY A 39 70.77 52.82 19.75
C GLY A 39 70.23 51.44 19.36
N ALA A 40 70.79 50.37 19.93
CA ALA A 40 70.30 49.00 19.72
C ALA A 40 68.88 48.80 20.29
N VAL A 41 68.63 49.28 21.53
CA VAL A 41 67.31 49.20 22.16
C VAL A 41 66.28 50.04 21.42
N GLU A 42 66.63 51.24 20.95
CA GLU A 42 65.74 52.07 20.14
C GLU A 42 65.38 51.40 18.80
N ALA A 43 66.37 50.81 18.11
CA ALA A 43 66.14 50.09 16.87
C ALA A 43 65.22 48.87 17.09
N GLU A 44 65.44 48.12 18.17
CA GLU A 44 64.58 47.00 18.53
C GLU A 44 63.16 47.45 18.91
N THR A 45 63.03 48.56 19.65
CA THR A 45 61.73 49.13 20.01
C THR A 45 60.95 49.57 18.77
N ARG A 46 61.61 50.22 17.80
CA ARG A 46 60.99 50.57 16.50
C ARG A 46 60.54 49.32 15.76
N ARG A 47 61.40 48.30 15.64
CA ARG A 47 61.07 47.02 15.01
C ARG A 47 59.87 46.34 15.67
N LEU A 48 59.82 46.27 17.00
CA LEU A 48 58.70 45.69 17.73
C LEU A 48 57.41 46.50 17.55
N THR A 49 57.51 47.83 17.51
CA THR A 49 56.36 48.72 17.26
C THR A 49 55.79 48.51 15.86
N ASP A 50 56.65 48.41 14.84
CA ASP A 50 56.24 48.16 13.46
C ASP A 50 55.61 46.76 13.32
N ASN A 51 56.24 45.72 13.92
CA ASN A 51 55.67 44.38 13.95
C ASN A 51 54.28 44.35 14.64
N LEU A 52 54.11 45.09 15.74
CA LEU A 52 52.82 45.19 16.43
C LEU A 52 51.78 45.93 15.59
N ARG A 53 52.19 46.97 14.86
CA ARG A 53 51.29 47.67 13.93
C ARG A 53 50.83 46.72 12.82
N GLU A 54 51.74 45.99 12.21
CA GLU A 54 51.41 44.99 11.18
C GLU A 54 50.50 43.87 11.70
N THR A 55 50.68 43.40 12.94
CA THR A 55 49.76 42.40 13.53
C THR A 55 48.38 42.99 13.75
N ILE A 56 48.28 44.22 14.25
CA ILE A 56 47.00 44.92 14.44
C ILE A 56 46.28 45.12 13.11
N ASP A 57 46.99 45.57 12.08
CA ASP A 57 46.41 45.81 10.75
C ASP A 57 45.92 44.49 10.13
N ARG A 58 46.74 43.42 10.19
CA ARG A 58 46.34 42.07 9.74
C ARG A 58 45.10 41.56 10.47
N HIS A 59 45.04 41.75 11.80
CA HIS A 59 43.87 41.35 12.59
C HIS A 59 42.64 42.19 12.23
N SER A 60 42.79 43.50 12.00
CA SER A 60 41.69 44.38 11.56
C SER A 60 41.11 43.95 10.21
N GLU A 61 41.97 43.59 9.26
CA GLU A 61 41.53 43.07 7.95
C GLU A 61 40.81 41.74 8.05
N GLU A 62 41.32 40.79 8.85
CA GLU A 62 40.65 39.51 9.07
C GLU A 62 39.28 39.71 9.73
N MET A 63 39.18 40.61 10.72
CA MET A 63 37.90 40.98 11.34
C MET A 63 36.90 41.53 10.32
N LYS A 64 37.32 42.44 9.43
CA LYS A 64 36.46 42.95 8.34
C LYS A 64 35.98 41.82 7.41
N LYS A 65 36.86 40.88 7.04
CA LYS A 65 36.50 39.72 6.21
C LYS A 65 35.50 38.80 6.92
N GLN A 66 35.62 38.63 8.24
CA GLN A 66 34.66 37.85 9.02
C GLN A 66 33.30 38.55 9.11
N GLU A 67 33.28 39.87 9.32
CA GLU A 67 32.05 40.67 9.30
C GLU A 67 31.31 40.59 7.96
N GLU A 68 32.03 40.66 6.83
CA GLU A 68 31.45 40.52 5.50
C GLU A 68 30.88 39.10 5.25
N ARG A 69 31.56 38.07 5.75
CA ARG A 69 31.06 36.68 5.72
C ARG A 69 29.78 36.54 6.54
N ILE A 70 29.73 37.11 7.74
CA ILE A 70 28.53 37.12 8.59
C ILE A 70 27.39 37.85 7.87
N ARG A 71 27.61 39.07 7.35
CA ARG A 71 26.60 39.82 6.60
C ARG A 71 26.06 39.06 5.39
N SER A 72 26.92 38.32 4.69
CA SER A 72 26.52 37.50 3.54
C SER A 72 25.66 36.30 3.97
N ARG A 73 26.01 35.64 5.08
CA ARG A 73 25.21 34.58 5.69
C ARG A 73 23.86 35.10 6.17
N ASP A 74 23.81 36.27 6.80
CA ASP A 74 22.55 36.88 7.26
C ASP A 74 21.61 37.20 6.10
N LYS A 75 22.15 37.71 4.99
CA LYS A 75 21.38 37.89 3.74
C LYS A 75 20.82 36.57 3.23
N HIS A 76 21.63 35.50 3.22
CA HIS A 76 21.19 34.19 2.80
C HIS A 76 20.09 33.61 3.72
N ILE A 77 20.28 33.71 5.04
CA ILE A 77 19.29 33.30 6.04
C ILE A 77 17.98 34.07 5.84
N ASN A 78 18.02 35.38 5.63
CA ASN A 78 16.82 36.18 5.38
C ASN A 78 16.12 35.80 4.07
N ASN A 79 16.86 35.47 3.02
CA ASN A 79 16.28 34.98 1.77
C ASN A 79 15.61 33.62 1.96
N LEU A 80 16.23 32.70 2.72
CA LEU A 80 15.62 31.41 3.05
C LEU A 80 14.36 31.59 3.89
N LYS A 81 14.37 32.46 4.92
CA LYS A 81 13.18 32.79 5.72
C LYS A 81 12.02 33.28 4.85
N LYS A 82 12.30 34.18 3.90
CA LYS A 82 11.29 34.67 2.93
C LYS A 82 10.75 33.55 2.04
N LYS A 83 11.60 32.62 1.58
CA LYS A 83 11.16 31.46 0.81
C LYS A 83 10.26 30.53 1.64
N CYS A 84 10.69 30.18 2.86
CA CYS A 84 9.89 29.37 3.78
C CYS A 84 8.52 30.01 4.08
N GLN A 85 8.48 31.34 4.25
CA GLN A 85 7.23 32.07 4.48
C GLN A 85 6.30 31.96 3.26
N LYS A 86 6.80 32.21 2.05
CA LYS A 86 6.01 32.08 0.81
C LYS A 86 5.49 30.67 0.61
N GLU A 87 6.32 29.65 0.87
CA GLU A 87 5.88 28.26 0.79
C GLU A 87 4.79 27.93 1.84
N ALA A 88 4.88 28.50 3.05
CA ALA A 88 3.85 28.32 4.07
C ALA A 88 2.52 29.01 3.70
N GLU A 89 2.58 30.19 3.09
CA GLU A 89 1.42 30.89 2.54
C GLU A 89 0.77 30.07 1.40
N GLN A 90 1.57 29.59 0.44
CA GLN A 90 1.08 28.74 -0.65
C GLN A 90 0.43 27.44 -0.14
N LYS A 91 1.02 26.82 0.89
CA LYS A 91 0.44 25.62 1.52
C LYS A 91 -0.93 25.92 2.15
N ARG A 92 -1.08 27.07 2.82
CA ARG A 92 -2.39 27.49 3.37
C ARG A 92 -3.42 27.71 2.27
N GLU A 93 -3.06 28.38 1.18
CA GLU A 93 -3.97 28.59 0.05
C GLU A 93 -4.39 27.27 -0.61
N ASN A 94 -3.44 26.36 -0.81
CA ASN A 94 -3.73 25.03 -1.35
C ASN A 94 -4.65 24.23 -0.41
N GLN A 95 -4.44 24.32 0.91
CA GLN A 95 -5.30 23.67 1.89
C GLN A 95 -6.73 24.23 1.84
N GLN A 96 -6.89 25.56 1.79
CA GLN A 96 -8.21 26.20 1.62
C GLN A 96 -8.89 25.78 0.32
N ARG A 97 -8.10 25.60 -0.75
CA ARG A 97 -8.62 25.11 -2.04
C ARG A 97 -9.10 23.67 -1.94
N ILE A 98 -8.34 22.80 -1.28
CA ILE A 98 -8.72 21.40 -1.02
C ILE A 98 -10.03 21.37 -0.22
N GLU A 99 -10.12 22.08 0.90
CA GLU A 99 -11.33 22.12 1.74
C GLU A 99 -12.56 22.62 0.97
N THR A 100 -12.37 23.57 0.05
CA THR A 100 -13.45 24.07 -0.80
C THR A 100 -13.90 23.01 -1.81
N LEU A 101 -12.96 22.27 -2.41
CA LEU A 101 -13.27 21.16 -3.30
C LEU A 101 -13.94 20.00 -2.55
N GLU A 102 -13.50 19.69 -1.33
CA GLU A 102 -14.11 18.68 -0.47
C GLU A 102 -15.56 19.02 -0.13
N ARG A 103 -15.86 20.29 0.18
CA ARG A 103 -17.25 20.75 0.37
C ARG A 103 -18.09 20.56 -0.89
N TYR A 104 -17.58 20.97 -2.06
CA TYR A 104 -18.30 20.77 -3.32
C TYR A 104 -18.52 19.28 -3.64
N LEU A 105 -17.55 18.42 -3.36
CA LEU A 105 -17.70 16.98 -3.56
C LEU A 105 -18.71 16.38 -2.60
N ALA A 106 -18.80 16.88 -1.36
CA ALA A 106 -19.80 16.44 -0.38
C ALA A 106 -21.23 16.84 -0.75
N ASP A 107 -21.41 17.96 -1.47
CA ASP A 107 -22.72 18.43 -1.94
C ASP A 107 -23.21 17.67 -3.19
N LEU A 108 -22.34 16.91 -3.86
CA LEU A 108 -22.74 16.12 -5.03
C LEU A 108 -23.46 14.83 -4.60
N PRO A 109 -24.52 14.41 -5.32
CA PRO A 109 -25.15 13.13 -5.08
C PRO A 109 -24.14 12.00 -5.13
N THR A 110 -24.17 11.14 -4.11
CA THR A 110 -23.27 9.99 -4.05
C THR A 110 -23.70 8.93 -5.05
N LEU A 111 -22.79 8.00 -5.38
CA LEU A 111 -23.13 6.84 -6.20
C LEU A 111 -24.26 6.02 -5.56
N GLU A 112 -24.29 5.94 -4.23
CA GLU A 112 -25.34 5.27 -3.47
C GLU A 112 -26.69 5.99 -3.62
N ASP A 113 -26.71 7.34 -3.59
CA ASP A 113 -27.93 8.12 -3.87
C ASP A 113 -28.45 7.84 -5.29
N TYR A 114 -27.56 7.79 -6.28
CA TYR A 114 -27.94 7.46 -7.65
C TYR A 114 -28.47 6.02 -7.77
N GLN A 115 -27.83 5.05 -7.12
CA GLN A 115 -28.29 3.66 -7.10
C GLN A 115 -29.67 3.53 -6.45
N ASN A 116 -29.90 4.23 -5.34
CA ASN A 116 -31.19 4.26 -4.65
C ASN A 116 -32.27 4.91 -5.52
N GLN A 117 -31.98 6.05 -6.16
CA GLN A 117 -32.90 6.69 -7.11
C GLN A 117 -33.22 5.77 -8.30
N ASN A 118 -32.21 5.10 -8.86
CA ASN A 118 -32.41 4.18 -9.98
C ASN A 118 -33.25 2.96 -9.59
N LYS A 119 -33.06 2.44 -8.37
CA LYS A 119 -33.88 1.35 -7.83
C LYS A 119 -35.34 1.79 -7.65
N GLN A 120 -35.58 2.96 -7.07
CA GLN A 120 -36.92 3.54 -6.94
C GLN A 120 -37.58 3.77 -8.30
N LEU A 121 -36.81 4.22 -9.30
CA LEU A 121 -37.30 4.40 -10.66
C LEU A 121 -37.70 3.06 -11.28
N GLN A 122 -36.89 2.01 -11.14
CA GLN A 122 -37.21 0.67 -11.63
C GLN A 122 -38.47 0.09 -10.96
N GLU A 123 -38.61 0.26 -9.64
CA GLU A 123 -39.81 -0.17 -8.90
C GLU A 123 -41.06 0.59 -9.40
N ALA A 124 -40.94 1.89 -9.65
CA ALA A 124 -42.03 2.70 -10.20
C ALA A 124 -42.39 2.31 -11.64
N GLU A 125 -41.40 2.02 -12.48
CA GLU A 125 -41.60 1.53 -13.84
C GLU A 125 -42.30 0.17 -13.85
N GLN A 126 -41.88 -0.77 -12.99
CA GLN A 126 -42.53 -2.06 -12.83
C GLN A 126 -44.00 -1.89 -12.42
N HIS A 127 -44.29 -1.07 -11.40
CA HIS A 127 -45.67 -0.79 -11.00
C HIS A 127 -46.50 -0.14 -12.12
N ALA A 128 -45.91 0.75 -12.93
CA ALA A 128 -46.60 1.32 -14.08
C ALA A 128 -46.94 0.26 -15.13
N THR A 129 -46.03 -0.69 -15.40
CA THR A 129 -46.31 -1.81 -16.32
C THR A 129 -47.43 -2.72 -15.80
N GLU A 130 -47.40 -3.10 -14.52
CA GLU A 130 -48.45 -3.91 -13.89
C GLU A 130 -49.83 -3.23 -13.95
N LEU A 131 -49.88 -1.92 -13.70
CA LEU A 131 -51.13 -1.16 -13.80
C LEU A 131 -51.63 -1.10 -15.24
N THR A 132 -50.73 -0.94 -16.21
CA THR A 132 -51.08 -0.93 -17.63
C THR A 132 -51.64 -2.28 -18.08
N GLU A 133 -51.04 -3.39 -17.64
CA GLU A 133 -51.56 -4.73 -17.90
C GLU A 133 -52.95 -4.94 -17.29
N LYS A 134 -53.15 -4.54 -16.02
CA LYS A 134 -54.47 -4.62 -15.37
C LYS A 134 -55.53 -3.80 -16.08
N VAL A 135 -55.19 -2.60 -16.57
CA VAL A 135 -56.11 -1.78 -17.36
C VAL A 135 -56.49 -2.51 -18.65
N LYS A 136 -55.52 -3.06 -19.37
CA LYS A 136 -55.76 -3.83 -20.60
C LYS A 136 -56.64 -5.06 -20.35
N ASP A 137 -56.41 -5.78 -19.26
CA ASP A 137 -57.24 -6.93 -18.88
C ASP A 137 -58.67 -6.50 -18.59
N MET A 138 -58.87 -5.42 -17.83
CA MET A 138 -60.21 -4.88 -17.58
C MET A 138 -60.90 -4.37 -18.85
N GLU A 139 -60.17 -3.73 -19.76
CA GLU A 139 -60.68 -3.31 -21.07
C GLU A 139 -61.15 -4.53 -21.88
N SER A 140 -60.36 -5.60 -21.93
CA SER A 140 -60.74 -6.83 -22.63
C SER A 140 -61.99 -7.50 -22.04
N GLN A 141 -62.14 -7.48 -20.71
CA GLN A 141 -63.34 -8.00 -20.03
C GLN A 141 -64.57 -7.12 -20.31
N ALA A 142 -64.40 -5.79 -20.35
CA ALA A 142 -65.45 -4.86 -20.72
C ALA A 142 -65.90 -5.06 -22.18
N GLU A 143 -64.98 -5.29 -23.11
CA GLU A 143 -65.30 -5.61 -24.51
C GLU A 143 -66.04 -6.94 -24.65
N ALA A 144 -65.60 -7.97 -23.92
CA ALA A 144 -66.26 -9.28 -23.92
C ALA A 144 -67.69 -9.19 -23.36
N THR A 145 -67.89 -8.50 -22.24
CA THR A 145 -69.22 -8.30 -21.66
C THR A 145 -70.13 -7.46 -22.57
N ASN A 146 -69.62 -6.40 -23.20
CA ASN A 146 -70.38 -5.64 -24.18
C ASN A 146 -70.79 -6.49 -25.39
N SER A 147 -69.91 -7.36 -25.88
CA SER A 147 -70.23 -8.27 -26.99
C SER A 147 -71.32 -9.26 -26.60
N GLN A 148 -71.28 -9.79 -25.37
CA GLN A 148 -72.34 -10.65 -24.83
C GLN A 148 -73.68 -9.91 -24.69
N LEU A 149 -73.66 -8.65 -24.23
CA LEU A 149 -74.87 -7.82 -24.14
C LEU A 149 -75.49 -7.58 -25.53
N GLN A 150 -74.67 -7.26 -26.54
CA GLN A 150 -75.14 -7.09 -27.92
C GLN A 150 -75.76 -8.37 -28.48
N GLU A 151 -75.17 -9.54 -28.20
CA GLU A 151 -75.74 -10.82 -28.62
C GLU A 151 -77.10 -11.08 -27.94
N LYS A 152 -77.22 -10.76 -26.64
CA LYS A 152 -78.48 -10.88 -25.90
C LYS A 152 -79.55 -9.94 -26.42
N ASP A 153 -79.20 -8.70 -26.75
CA ASP A 153 -80.12 -7.75 -27.37
C ASP A 153 -80.60 -8.24 -28.75
N ALA A 154 -79.69 -8.78 -29.57
CA ALA A 154 -80.05 -9.39 -30.85
C ALA A 154 -81.00 -10.60 -30.68
N GLN A 155 -80.73 -11.47 -29.71
CA GLN A 155 -81.63 -12.59 -29.36
C GLN A 155 -83.01 -12.07 -28.92
N LEU A 156 -83.06 -11.01 -28.13
CA LEU A 156 -84.29 -10.41 -27.63
C LEU A 156 -85.13 -9.77 -28.74
N GLU A 157 -84.49 -9.08 -29.71
CA GLU A 157 -85.18 -8.54 -30.89
C GLU A 157 -85.72 -9.63 -31.81
N GLU A 158 -84.97 -10.72 -32.00
CA GLU A 158 -85.44 -11.89 -32.75
C GLU A 158 -86.65 -12.55 -32.06
N GLN A 159 -86.65 -12.67 -30.72
CA GLN A 159 -87.81 -13.17 -29.98
C GLN A 159 -89.03 -12.24 -30.13
N LYS A 160 -88.85 -10.92 -30.00
CA LYS A 160 -89.93 -9.94 -30.25
C LYS A 160 -90.48 -10.03 -31.67
N ARG A 161 -89.64 -10.34 -32.66
CA ARG A 161 -90.08 -10.57 -34.04
C ARG A 161 -90.92 -11.85 -34.13
N ARG A 162 -90.45 -12.96 -33.56
CA ARG A 162 -91.21 -14.22 -33.52
C ARG A 162 -92.54 -14.09 -32.81
N GLU A 163 -92.58 -13.35 -31.69
CA GLU A 163 -93.83 -13.05 -30.99
C GLU A 163 -94.81 -12.30 -31.91
N ARG A 164 -94.34 -11.29 -32.65
CA ARG A 164 -95.16 -10.59 -33.65
C ARG A 164 -95.65 -11.52 -34.75
N ASP A 165 -94.77 -12.34 -35.31
CA ASP A 165 -95.10 -13.30 -36.38
C ASP A 165 -96.14 -14.34 -35.90
N LEU A 166 -95.99 -14.83 -34.66
CA LEU A 166 -96.96 -15.73 -34.02
C LEU A 166 -98.31 -15.03 -33.78
N LEU A 167 -98.31 -13.78 -33.31
CA LEU A 167 -99.53 -13.00 -33.15
C LEU A 167 -100.25 -12.78 -34.48
N THR A 168 -99.52 -12.49 -35.56
CA THR A 168 -100.11 -12.42 -36.91
C THR A 168 -100.66 -13.76 -37.36
N ALA A 169 -99.92 -14.86 -37.17
CA ALA A 169 -100.36 -16.20 -37.54
C ALA A 169 -101.59 -16.66 -36.74
N ILE A 170 -101.65 -16.35 -35.44
CA ILE A 170 -102.83 -16.61 -34.60
C ILE A 170 -104.02 -15.81 -35.12
N THR A 171 -103.83 -14.54 -35.46
CA THR A 171 -104.89 -13.69 -36.02
C THR A 171 -105.39 -14.23 -37.36
N GLU A 172 -104.49 -14.63 -38.25
CA GLU A 172 -104.81 -15.27 -39.54
C GLU A 172 -105.50 -16.62 -39.34
N MET A 173 -105.02 -17.46 -38.41
CA MET A 173 -105.67 -18.72 -38.06
C MET A 173 -107.05 -18.50 -37.48
N GLN A 174 -107.24 -17.53 -36.60
CA GLN A 174 -108.55 -17.14 -36.07
C GLN A 174 -109.47 -16.71 -37.21
N GLN A 175 -108.99 -15.87 -38.13
CA GLN A 175 -109.75 -15.46 -39.31
C GLN A 175 -110.10 -16.64 -40.23
N ARG A 176 -109.17 -17.57 -40.46
CA ARG A 176 -109.38 -18.78 -41.26
C ARG A 176 -110.28 -19.81 -40.59
N VAL A 177 -110.21 -19.95 -39.27
CA VAL A 177 -111.14 -20.78 -38.50
C VAL A 177 -112.52 -20.14 -38.55
N GLN A 178 -112.62 -18.82 -38.47
CA GLN A 178 -113.88 -18.10 -38.65
C GLN A 178 -114.45 -18.30 -40.06
N GLN A 179 -113.63 -18.16 -41.10
CA GLN A 179 -113.99 -18.48 -42.49
C GLN A 179 -114.25 -19.96 -42.75
N GLY A 180 -113.58 -20.89 -42.07
CA GLY A 180 -113.76 -22.34 -42.21
C GLY A 180 -114.86 -22.93 -41.34
N LEU A 181 -115.30 -22.18 -40.32
CA LEU A 181 -116.57 -22.39 -39.64
C LEU A 181 -117.72 -21.84 -40.50
N GLU A 182 -117.47 -20.82 -41.34
CA GLU A 182 -118.39 -20.35 -42.38
C GLU A 182 -118.44 -21.30 -43.60
N ASP A 183 -117.31 -21.89 -44.01
CA ASP A 183 -117.18 -22.84 -45.12
C ASP A 183 -116.53 -24.16 -44.63
N GLY A 184 -117.36 -25.17 -44.34
CA GLY A 184 -116.85 -26.47 -43.93
C GLY A 184 -116.01 -27.15 -45.03
N VAL A 185 -114.81 -27.62 -44.63
CA VAL A 185 -114.07 -28.84 -45.10
C VAL A 185 -112.64 -28.64 -45.72
N ARG A 186 -111.67 -29.35 -45.09
CA ARG A 186 -110.40 -30.01 -45.52
C ARG A 186 -109.07 -29.25 -45.75
N ILE A 187 -108.02 -29.92 -45.24
CA ILE A 187 -106.58 -29.63 -45.38
C ILE A 187 -106.01 -30.28 -46.67
N PRO A 188 -105.16 -29.57 -47.46
CA PRO A 188 -104.47 -30.13 -48.63
C PRO A 188 -103.19 -30.95 -48.31
N SER A 189 -102.91 -31.97 -49.15
CA SER A 189 -101.75 -32.87 -49.10
C SER A 189 -100.46 -32.27 -49.69
N LEU A 190 -99.29 -32.59 -49.09
CA LEU A 190 -97.95 -32.12 -49.50
C LEU A 190 -97.49 -32.60 -50.90
N ASP A 191 -96.70 -31.74 -51.55
CA ASP A 191 -96.19 -31.84 -52.92
C ASP A 191 -94.73 -32.36 -52.95
N PHE A 192 -94.51 -33.53 -53.56
CA PHE A 192 -93.25 -34.28 -53.54
C PHE A 192 -92.12 -33.66 -54.38
N ASP A 193 -92.45 -32.84 -55.38
CA ASP A 193 -91.44 -32.28 -56.29
C ASP A 193 -90.62 -31.15 -55.63
N LYS A 194 -91.22 -30.45 -54.67
CA LYS A 194 -90.51 -29.44 -53.85
C LYS A 194 -89.44 -30.07 -52.97
N LEU A 195 -89.78 -31.19 -52.30
CA LEU A 195 -88.85 -31.94 -51.45
C LEU A 195 -87.65 -32.51 -52.23
N ARG A 196 -87.86 -32.84 -53.52
CA ARG A 196 -86.79 -33.29 -54.41
C ARG A 196 -85.82 -32.16 -54.75
N GLY A 197 -86.33 -30.96 -55.05
CA GLY A 197 -85.51 -29.77 -55.32
C GLY A 197 -84.67 -29.35 -54.12
N GLU A 198 -85.27 -29.34 -52.93
CA GLU A 198 -84.60 -29.03 -51.67
C GLU A 198 -83.45 -30.01 -51.34
N ASN A 199 -83.67 -31.31 -51.57
CA ASN A 199 -82.61 -32.32 -51.42
C ASN A 199 -81.41 -32.10 -52.36
N GLY A 200 -81.66 -31.62 -53.58
CA GLY A 200 -80.61 -31.28 -54.54
C GLY A 200 -79.75 -30.12 -54.04
N ALA A 201 -80.38 -29.02 -53.62
CA ALA A 201 -79.70 -27.84 -53.08
C ALA A 201 -78.87 -28.18 -51.82
N LEU A 202 -79.40 -29.00 -50.92
CA LEU A 202 -78.69 -29.44 -49.72
C LEU A 202 -77.43 -30.27 -50.04
N ARG A 203 -77.47 -31.10 -51.10
CA ARG A 203 -76.28 -31.86 -51.53
C ARG A 203 -75.17 -30.96 -52.07
N GLU A 204 -75.53 -29.96 -52.87
CA GLU A 204 -74.54 -29.01 -53.39
C GLU A 204 -73.89 -28.21 -52.25
N GLU A 205 -74.69 -27.77 -51.28
CA GLU A 205 -74.19 -27.04 -50.12
C GLU A 205 -73.29 -27.91 -49.24
N GLN A 206 -73.65 -29.19 -49.03
CA GLN A 206 -72.79 -30.16 -48.36
C GLN A 206 -71.43 -30.30 -49.06
N GLN A 207 -71.41 -30.33 -50.40
CA GLN A 207 -70.15 -30.40 -51.16
C GLN A 207 -69.30 -29.14 -51.02
N ARG A 208 -69.91 -27.94 -50.98
CA ARG A 208 -69.19 -26.68 -50.75
C ARG A 208 -68.57 -26.63 -49.35
N LEU A 209 -69.35 -26.97 -48.33
CA LEU A 209 -68.89 -27.01 -46.95
C LEU A 209 -67.74 -28.01 -46.77
N LYS A 210 -67.83 -29.18 -47.39
CA LYS A 210 -66.75 -30.19 -47.35
C LYS A 210 -65.43 -29.66 -47.89
N LYS A 211 -65.45 -28.96 -49.04
CA LYS A 211 -64.24 -28.33 -49.62
C LYS A 211 -63.66 -27.24 -48.72
N MET A 212 -64.50 -26.47 -48.04
CA MET A 212 -64.04 -25.45 -47.10
C MET A 212 -63.33 -26.08 -45.90
N ILE A 213 -63.91 -27.15 -45.33
CA ILE A 213 -63.30 -27.90 -44.22
C ILE A 213 -61.95 -28.49 -44.62
N GLU A 214 -61.85 -29.10 -45.81
CA GLU A 214 -60.58 -29.63 -46.32
C GLU A 214 -59.51 -28.54 -46.47
N LYS A 215 -59.89 -27.34 -46.93
CA LYS A 215 -58.98 -26.19 -47.04
C LYS A 215 -58.54 -25.68 -45.67
N GLN A 216 -59.46 -25.57 -44.71
CA GLN A 216 -59.15 -25.18 -43.34
C GLN A 216 -58.24 -26.19 -42.64
N HIS A 217 -58.47 -27.49 -42.85
CA HIS A 217 -57.65 -28.54 -42.27
C HIS A 217 -56.19 -28.48 -42.76
N ARG A 218 -55.97 -28.31 -44.08
CA ARG A 218 -54.62 -28.12 -44.63
C ARG A 218 -53.92 -26.89 -44.06
N MET A 219 -54.65 -25.80 -43.87
CA MET A 219 -54.09 -24.58 -43.28
C MET A 219 -53.70 -24.79 -41.81
N MET A 220 -54.52 -25.52 -41.06
CA MET A 220 -54.25 -25.89 -39.67
C MET A 220 -53.01 -26.78 -39.55
N GLU A 221 -52.85 -27.75 -40.46
CA GLU A 221 -51.64 -28.59 -40.53
C GLU A 221 -50.41 -27.73 -40.83
N GLN A 222 -50.47 -26.81 -41.80
CA GLN A 222 -49.35 -25.92 -42.13
C GLN A 222 -48.92 -25.05 -40.94
N LEU A 223 -49.88 -24.43 -40.24
CA LEU A 223 -49.61 -23.66 -39.02
C LEU A 223 -49.03 -24.56 -37.91
N GLY A 224 -49.51 -25.79 -37.78
CA GLY A 224 -48.99 -26.75 -36.82
C GLY A 224 -47.52 -27.13 -37.08
N HIS A 225 -47.10 -27.25 -38.34
CA HIS A 225 -45.69 -27.47 -38.68
C HIS A 225 -44.83 -26.24 -38.38
N GLN A 226 -45.36 -25.03 -38.62
CA GLN A 226 -44.65 -23.78 -38.29
C GLN A 226 -44.44 -23.61 -36.79
N ILE A 227 -45.46 -23.88 -35.97
CA ILE A 227 -45.37 -23.82 -34.51
C ILE A 227 -44.28 -24.77 -34.01
N LYS A 228 -44.30 -26.04 -34.44
CA LYS A 228 -43.28 -27.03 -34.04
C LYS A 228 -41.86 -26.60 -34.42
N SER A 229 -41.68 -26.06 -35.62
CA SER A 229 -40.37 -25.55 -36.05
C SER A 229 -39.88 -24.38 -35.19
N LEU A 230 -40.78 -23.49 -34.78
CA LEU A 230 -40.45 -22.38 -33.89
C LEU A 230 -40.14 -22.86 -32.47
N GLU A 231 -40.90 -23.81 -31.95
CA GLU A 231 -40.64 -24.44 -30.64
C GLU A 231 -39.25 -25.10 -30.59
N GLU A 232 -38.87 -25.83 -31.64
CA GLU A 232 -37.54 -26.44 -31.75
C GLU A 232 -36.42 -25.38 -31.79
N GLN A 233 -36.62 -24.28 -32.52
CA GLN A 233 -35.66 -23.17 -32.57
C GLN A 233 -35.52 -22.48 -31.20
N MET A 234 -36.64 -22.20 -30.52
CA MET A 234 -36.61 -21.60 -29.19
C MET A 234 -35.87 -22.51 -28.20
N SER A 235 -36.14 -23.82 -28.22
CA SER A 235 -35.45 -24.77 -27.32
C SER A 235 -33.94 -24.82 -27.58
N GLN A 236 -33.52 -24.78 -28.85
CA GLN A 236 -32.09 -24.70 -29.19
C GLN A 236 -31.46 -23.39 -28.69
N GLU A 237 -32.14 -22.25 -28.88
CA GLU A 237 -31.65 -20.95 -28.45
C GLU A 237 -31.60 -20.83 -26.92
N GLU A 238 -32.57 -21.37 -26.20
CA GLU A 238 -32.56 -21.48 -24.74
C GLU A 238 -31.37 -22.30 -24.25
N SER A 239 -31.09 -23.45 -24.88
CA SER A 239 -29.93 -24.28 -24.52
C SER A 239 -28.60 -23.57 -24.78
N GLY A 240 -28.49 -22.83 -25.89
CA GLY A 240 -27.32 -22.00 -26.19
C GLY A 240 -27.16 -20.83 -25.21
N SER A 241 -28.26 -20.17 -24.86
CA SER A 241 -28.28 -19.08 -23.88
C SER A 241 -27.87 -19.57 -22.49
N GLN A 242 -28.36 -20.75 -22.07
CA GLN A 242 -27.98 -21.40 -20.82
C GLN A 242 -26.47 -21.63 -20.75
N ALA A 243 -25.87 -22.22 -21.80
CA ALA A 243 -24.44 -22.48 -21.85
C ALA A 243 -23.60 -21.20 -21.78
N LEU A 244 -24.04 -20.12 -22.46
CA LEU A 244 -23.36 -18.81 -22.39
C LEU A 244 -23.45 -18.18 -20.99
N ARG A 245 -24.58 -18.34 -20.29
CA ARG A 245 -24.70 -17.87 -18.89
C ARG A 245 -23.76 -18.62 -17.95
N GLU A 246 -23.63 -19.94 -18.13
CA GLU A 246 -22.71 -20.76 -17.34
C GLU A 246 -21.25 -20.36 -17.57
N ASP A 247 -20.83 -20.14 -18.82
CA ASP A 247 -19.49 -19.63 -19.15
C ASP A 247 -19.24 -18.23 -18.56
N ALA A 248 -20.24 -17.34 -18.60
CA ALA A 248 -20.14 -16.01 -18.00
C ALA A 248 -19.94 -16.08 -16.48
N LEU A 249 -20.70 -16.94 -15.79
CA LEU A 249 -20.56 -17.16 -14.35
C LEU A 249 -19.18 -17.74 -13.99
N SER A 250 -18.68 -18.70 -14.78
CA SER A 250 -17.35 -19.26 -14.59
C SER A 250 -16.25 -18.20 -14.74
N LYS A 251 -16.35 -17.34 -15.76
CA LYS A 251 -15.41 -16.22 -15.96
C LYS A 251 -15.47 -15.20 -14.83
N GLU A 252 -16.66 -14.91 -14.30
CA GLU A 252 -16.83 -13.99 -13.19
C GLU A 252 -16.18 -14.53 -11.90
N GLN A 253 -16.29 -15.84 -11.65
CA GLN A 253 -15.58 -16.51 -10.55
C GLN A 253 -14.06 -16.39 -10.70
N SER A 254 -13.50 -16.71 -11.88
CA SER A 254 -12.06 -16.56 -12.13
C SER A 254 -11.59 -15.11 -11.99
N LEU A 255 -12.41 -14.12 -12.37
CA LEU A 255 -12.10 -12.71 -12.15
C LEU A 255 -12.13 -12.32 -10.67
N MET A 256 -13.04 -12.88 -9.86
CA MET A 256 -13.00 -12.69 -8.41
C MET A 256 -11.72 -13.25 -7.81
N GLU A 257 -11.32 -14.47 -8.18
CA GLU A 257 -10.08 -15.10 -7.73
C GLU A 257 -8.84 -14.29 -8.11
N LEU A 258 -8.80 -13.73 -9.32
CA LEU A 258 -7.71 -12.86 -9.75
C LEU A 258 -7.68 -11.56 -8.94
N ARG A 259 -8.85 -10.97 -8.64
CA ARG A 259 -8.95 -9.76 -7.80
C ARG A 259 -8.49 -10.01 -6.37
N THR A 260 -8.81 -11.17 -5.79
CA THR A 260 -8.33 -11.53 -4.44
C THR A 260 -6.82 -11.72 -4.44
N ALA A 261 -6.26 -12.46 -5.40
CA ALA A 261 -4.81 -12.60 -5.54
C ALA A 261 -4.10 -11.26 -5.75
N MET A 262 -4.69 -10.34 -6.53
CA MET A 262 -4.16 -8.99 -6.73
C MET A 262 -4.18 -8.16 -5.45
N LYS A 263 -5.22 -8.28 -4.63
CA LYS A 263 -5.27 -7.63 -3.30
C LYS A 263 -4.18 -8.17 -2.38
N GLU A 264 -4.00 -9.49 -2.33
CA GLU A 264 -2.95 -10.13 -1.52
C GLU A 264 -1.54 -9.71 -1.96
N LEU A 265 -1.28 -9.65 -3.27
CA LEU A 265 -0.02 -9.12 -3.79
C LEU A 265 0.18 -7.64 -3.44
N SER A 266 -0.89 -6.85 -3.45
CA SER A 266 -0.83 -5.44 -3.04
C SER A 266 -0.50 -5.28 -1.56
N THR A 267 -1.10 -6.10 -0.68
CA THR A 267 -0.79 -6.06 0.76
C THR A 267 0.64 -6.50 1.03
N GLN A 268 1.11 -7.58 0.37
CA GLN A 268 2.51 -8.01 0.47
C GLN A 268 3.49 -6.93 0.00
N ASN A 269 3.18 -6.23 -1.10
CA ASN A 269 3.99 -5.11 -1.57
C ASN A 269 4.01 -3.93 -0.59
N GLN A 270 2.88 -3.66 0.07
CA GLN A 270 2.79 -2.62 1.09
C GLN A 270 3.61 -2.99 2.33
N GLU A 271 3.51 -4.23 2.82
CA GLU A 271 4.32 -4.74 3.93
C GLU A 271 5.82 -4.68 3.60
N LEU A 272 6.23 -5.08 2.39
CA LEU A 272 7.61 -4.96 1.93
C LEU A 272 8.08 -3.50 1.85
N MET A 273 7.20 -2.58 1.46
CA MET A 273 7.51 -1.14 1.44
C MET A 273 7.68 -0.60 2.87
N GLU A 274 6.83 -1.01 3.81
CA GLU A 274 6.95 -0.66 5.23
C GLU A 274 8.22 -1.22 5.85
N GLN A 275 8.59 -2.47 5.54
CA GLN A 275 9.87 -3.05 5.94
C GLN A 275 11.06 -2.28 5.36
N LYS A 276 10.99 -1.92 4.07
CA LYS A 276 12.03 -1.12 3.40
C LYS A 276 12.18 0.26 4.05
N LEU A 277 11.06 0.91 4.39
CA LEU A 277 11.05 2.20 5.07
C LEU A 277 11.60 2.09 6.49
N SER A 278 11.20 1.06 7.24
CA SER A 278 11.71 0.79 8.59
C SER A 278 13.22 0.56 8.59
N LEU A 279 13.73 -0.22 7.64
CA LEU A 279 15.18 -0.42 7.44
C LEU A 279 15.89 0.88 7.02
N GLN A 280 15.28 1.68 6.14
CA GLN A 280 15.82 2.99 5.78
C GLN A 280 15.81 3.98 6.96
N GLU A 281 14.82 3.95 7.84
CA GLU A 281 14.80 4.75 9.06
C GLU A 281 15.87 4.31 10.05
N GLN A 282 16.08 3.00 10.22
CA GLN A 282 17.20 2.46 10.99
C GLN A 282 18.55 2.92 10.43
N LEU A 283 18.69 2.99 9.11
CA LEU A 283 19.90 3.48 8.44
C LEU A 283 20.04 5.02 8.43
N LYS A 284 18.92 5.76 8.50
CA LYS A 284 18.89 7.24 8.47
C LYS A 284 18.88 7.88 9.84
N GLN A 285 18.74 7.13 10.94
CA GLN A 285 19.01 7.66 12.27
C GLN A 285 20.48 8.13 12.31
N PRO A 286 20.73 9.45 12.32
CA PRO A 286 22.09 9.96 12.35
C PRO A 286 22.60 9.81 13.77
N GLU A 287 23.61 8.97 13.97
CA GLU A 287 24.90 9.32 14.61
C GLU A 287 24.88 9.99 16.01
N LEU A 288 23.73 10.08 16.69
CA LEU A 288 23.58 10.70 18.01
C LEU A 288 23.42 9.68 19.16
N ARG A 289 23.64 8.40 18.87
CA ARG A 289 23.77 7.36 19.93
C ARG A 289 24.91 6.37 19.76
N GLU A 290 25.71 6.46 18.71
CA GLU A 290 26.73 5.43 18.39
C GLU A 290 28.11 5.97 18.00
N VAL A 291 28.65 6.92 18.77
CA VAL A 291 30.11 7.16 18.77
C VAL A 291 30.77 6.65 20.07
N GLY A 292 30.00 6.05 20.99
CA GLY A 292 30.55 5.55 22.26
C GLY A 292 30.06 4.19 22.75
N MET A 293 29.07 3.54 22.11
CA MET A 293 28.42 2.35 22.70
C MET A 293 28.58 1.04 21.91
N ALA A 294 28.80 1.09 20.58
CA ALA A 294 29.08 -0.12 19.80
C ALA A 294 30.49 -0.67 20.06
N SER A 295 31.50 0.21 20.22
CA SER A 295 32.88 -0.17 20.51
C SER A 295 33.03 -0.93 21.85
N PRO A 296 32.50 -0.47 23.01
CA PRO A 296 32.65 -1.20 24.27
C PRO A 296 31.81 -2.48 24.33
N GLN A 297 30.68 -2.57 23.63
CA GLN A 297 29.84 -3.79 23.60
C GLN A 297 30.48 -4.90 22.77
N LEU A 298 30.99 -4.59 21.57
CA LEU A 298 31.76 -5.56 20.77
C LEU A 298 33.04 -5.97 21.48
N THR A 299 33.74 -5.02 22.11
CA THR A 299 34.94 -5.30 22.91
C THR A 299 34.61 -6.22 24.08
N ARG A 300 33.51 -5.99 24.80
CA ARG A 300 33.05 -6.87 25.89
C ARG A 300 32.65 -8.26 25.39
N GLN A 301 31.97 -8.37 24.26
CA GLN A 301 31.60 -9.66 23.67
C GLN A 301 32.84 -10.44 23.21
N LEU A 302 33.81 -9.76 22.61
CA LEU A 302 35.09 -10.35 22.22
C LEU A 302 35.87 -10.85 23.44
N HIS A 303 35.95 -10.06 24.51
CA HIS A 303 36.60 -10.47 25.75
C HIS A 303 35.91 -11.69 26.39
N LEU A 304 34.57 -11.74 26.42
CA LEU A 304 33.84 -12.90 26.93
C LEU A 304 34.10 -14.16 26.09
N GLU A 305 34.15 -14.03 24.76
CA GLU A 305 34.43 -15.18 23.89
C GLU A 305 35.88 -15.65 23.99
N ILE A 306 36.85 -14.73 24.02
CA ILE A 306 38.27 -15.10 24.21
C ILE A 306 38.48 -15.74 25.60
N ALA A 307 37.84 -15.20 26.65
CA ALA A 307 37.91 -15.79 27.99
C ALA A 307 37.27 -17.18 28.05
N SER A 308 36.13 -17.39 27.36
CA SER A 308 35.51 -18.72 27.25
C SER A 308 36.42 -19.70 26.52
N CYS A 309 36.96 -19.32 25.36
CA CYS A 309 37.90 -20.14 24.61
C CYS A 309 39.16 -20.50 25.43
N LEU A 310 39.70 -19.55 26.19
CA LEU A 310 40.85 -19.78 27.06
C LEU A 310 40.51 -20.76 28.18
N SER A 311 39.35 -20.62 28.81
CA SER A 311 38.86 -21.56 29.83
C SER A 311 38.67 -22.97 29.26
N ASP A 312 38.06 -23.07 28.08
CA ASP A 312 37.86 -24.36 27.38
C ASP A 312 39.21 -25.02 27.03
N LEU A 313 40.19 -24.25 26.53
CA LEU A 313 41.54 -24.71 26.24
C LEU A 313 42.29 -25.14 27.51
N GLN A 314 42.21 -24.37 28.60
CA GLN A 314 42.82 -24.73 29.88
C GLN A 314 42.21 -26.02 30.46
N SER A 315 40.88 -26.18 30.35
CA SER A 315 40.19 -27.41 30.70
C SER A 315 40.70 -28.61 29.88
N LEU A 316 40.79 -28.46 28.56
CA LEU A 316 41.32 -29.51 27.67
C LEU A 316 42.78 -29.83 27.96
N CYS A 317 43.63 -28.83 28.19
CA CYS A 317 45.02 -29.02 28.60
C CYS A 317 45.11 -29.77 29.94
N SER A 318 44.25 -29.47 30.91
CA SER A 318 44.17 -30.19 32.18
C SER A 318 43.78 -31.65 31.98
N ILE A 319 42.78 -31.93 31.12
CA ILE A 319 42.32 -33.28 30.78
C ILE A 319 43.42 -34.07 30.07
N LEU A 320 44.07 -33.47 29.06
CA LEU A 320 45.17 -34.11 28.34
C LEU A 320 46.35 -34.39 29.28
N THR A 321 46.62 -33.50 30.25
CA THR A 321 47.66 -33.69 31.26
C THR A 321 47.29 -34.79 32.27
N GLN A 322 46.02 -34.88 32.69
CA GLN A 322 45.52 -35.97 33.55
C GLN A 322 45.64 -37.32 32.85
N ARG A 323 45.22 -37.38 31.57
CA ARG A 323 45.32 -38.59 30.74
C ARG A 323 46.77 -39.00 30.49
N ALA A 324 47.67 -38.06 30.18
CA ALA A 324 49.10 -38.34 30.00
C ALA A 324 49.78 -38.88 31.27
N ARG A 325 49.21 -38.60 32.45
CA ARG A 325 49.66 -39.13 33.74
C ARG A 325 48.96 -40.42 34.15
N GLY A 326 48.09 -40.98 33.30
CA GLY A 326 47.33 -42.21 33.55
C GLY A 326 46.19 -42.03 34.57
N GLN A 327 45.71 -40.80 34.78
CA GLN A 327 44.59 -40.49 35.68
C GLN A 327 43.30 -40.32 34.87
N ASP A 328 42.17 -40.77 35.42
CA ASP A 328 40.87 -40.61 34.78
C ASP A 328 40.49 -39.12 34.69
N PRO A 329 40.14 -38.61 33.50
CA PRO A 329 39.79 -37.22 33.32
C PRO A 329 38.45 -36.91 33.99
N ASN A 330 38.36 -35.74 34.64
CA ASN A 330 37.12 -35.31 35.27
C ASN A 330 36.04 -35.00 34.21
N LEU A 331 35.01 -35.85 34.12
CA LEU A 331 33.93 -35.75 33.11
C LEU A 331 33.19 -34.41 33.11
N SER A 332 33.09 -33.73 34.26
CA SER A 332 32.43 -32.42 34.34
C SER A 332 33.19 -31.32 33.58
N LEU A 333 34.52 -31.40 33.55
CA LEU A 333 35.39 -30.50 32.77
C LEU A 333 35.40 -30.87 31.28
N LEU A 334 35.22 -32.15 30.95
CA LEU A 334 35.19 -32.68 29.59
C LEU A 334 33.89 -32.31 28.84
N LEU A 335 32.78 -32.16 29.57
CA LEU A 335 31.48 -31.76 29.03
C LEU A 335 31.28 -30.23 28.99
N GLY A 336 32.32 -29.44 29.26
CA GLY A 336 32.28 -27.98 29.12
C GLY A 336 31.51 -27.24 30.22
N LEU A 337 31.25 -27.87 31.37
CA LEU A 337 30.56 -27.23 32.48
C LEU A 337 31.58 -26.44 33.31
N HIS A 338 31.79 -25.18 32.95
CA HIS A 338 32.73 -24.28 33.64
C HIS A 338 31.98 -23.32 34.57
N SER A 339 32.53 -23.09 35.77
CA SER A 339 32.14 -21.97 36.63
C SER A 339 32.81 -20.70 36.11
N PRO A 340 32.11 -19.54 36.04
CA PRO A 340 32.67 -18.33 35.46
C PRO A 340 33.87 -17.82 36.27
N VAL A 341 35.02 -17.67 35.61
CA VAL A 341 36.20 -16.99 36.17
C VAL A 341 35.93 -15.48 36.16
N PRO A 342 36.22 -14.74 37.25
CA PRO A 342 36.06 -13.30 37.26
C PRO A 342 37.12 -12.65 36.36
N ALA A 343 36.66 -11.88 35.38
CA ALA A 343 37.49 -11.10 34.48
C ALA A 343 38.32 -10.08 35.27
N THR A 344 39.64 -10.10 35.08
CA THR A 344 40.53 -9.05 35.57
C THR A 344 40.65 -8.00 34.46
N ASP A 345 40.36 -6.75 34.79
CA ASP A 345 40.46 -5.61 33.88
C ASP A 345 41.91 -5.41 33.45
N LEU A 346 42.17 -5.54 32.15
CA LEU A 346 43.35 -5.00 31.49
C LEU A 346 42.90 -4.17 30.30
N ASP A 347 43.22 -2.89 30.43
CA ASP A 347 42.95 -1.78 29.54
C ASP A 347 43.94 -1.80 28.38
N GLU A 348 43.48 -2.08 27.16
CA GLU A 348 44.18 -1.66 25.94
C GLU A 348 43.17 -1.32 24.84
N ASP A 349 43.37 -0.16 24.23
CA ASP A 349 42.46 0.52 23.29
C ASP A 349 42.23 -0.26 21.97
N TRP A 350 40.98 -0.69 21.75
CA TRP A 350 40.49 -1.25 20.48
C TRP A 350 39.52 -0.29 19.80
N THR A 351 40.05 0.75 19.14
CA THR A 351 39.27 1.92 18.69
C THR A 351 38.61 1.80 17.31
N SER A 352 38.56 0.61 16.69
CA SER A 352 37.86 0.42 15.39
C SER A 352 36.91 -0.78 15.40
N ALA A 353 35.61 -0.51 15.16
CA ALA A 353 34.52 -1.49 15.20
C ALA A 353 34.64 -2.62 14.16
N GLU A 354 35.17 -2.33 12.96
CA GLU A 354 35.35 -3.34 11.90
C GLU A 354 36.43 -4.38 12.26
N ILE A 355 37.52 -3.95 12.90
CA ILE A 355 38.57 -4.86 13.38
C ILE A 355 38.05 -5.70 14.54
N LEU A 356 37.28 -5.11 15.46
CA LEU A 356 36.63 -5.82 16.57
C LEU A 356 35.67 -6.91 16.08
N GLN A 357 34.86 -6.62 15.05
CA GLN A 357 33.92 -7.59 14.52
C GLN A 357 34.63 -8.75 13.81
N LYS A 358 35.71 -8.46 13.07
CA LYS A 358 36.57 -9.49 12.47
C LYS A 358 37.23 -10.36 13.55
N LYS A 359 37.74 -9.75 14.61
CA LYS A 359 38.35 -10.46 15.74
C LYS A 359 37.34 -11.32 16.51
N LEU A 360 36.09 -10.87 16.61
CA LEU A 360 35.00 -11.66 17.21
C LEU A 360 34.68 -12.90 16.36
N CYS A 361 34.64 -12.77 15.03
CA CYS A 361 34.46 -13.92 14.15
C CYS A 361 35.65 -14.90 14.25
N GLU A 362 36.88 -14.40 14.35
CA GLU A 362 38.08 -15.22 14.58
C GLU A 362 38.01 -15.96 15.93
N ALA A 363 37.55 -15.29 17.01
CA ALA A 363 37.37 -15.91 18.32
C ALA A 363 36.25 -16.97 18.35
N GLN A 364 35.13 -16.70 17.68
CA GLN A 364 34.04 -17.68 17.54
C GLN A 364 34.47 -18.90 16.70
N GLN A 365 35.31 -18.69 15.69
CA GLN A 365 35.89 -19.79 14.93
C GLN A 365 36.83 -20.62 15.80
N LEU A 366 37.69 -19.97 16.59
CA LEU A 366 38.54 -20.66 17.56
C LEU A 366 37.71 -21.50 18.55
N ARG A 367 36.56 -21.00 19.02
CA ARG A 367 35.65 -21.77 19.90
C ARG A 367 35.16 -23.05 19.22
N ARG A 368 34.71 -22.97 17.97
CA ARG A 368 34.27 -24.14 17.20
C ARG A 368 35.41 -25.14 17.00
N ASP A 369 36.61 -24.66 16.72
CA ASP A 369 37.79 -25.52 16.55
C ASP A 369 38.16 -26.22 17.87
N VAL A 370 38.03 -25.53 19.01
CA VAL A 370 38.23 -26.09 20.36
C VAL A 370 37.16 -27.12 20.72
N GLU A 371 35.88 -26.87 20.40
CA GLU A 371 34.79 -27.83 20.56
C GLU A 371 34.98 -29.06 19.67
N ALA A 372 35.42 -28.88 18.42
CA ALA A 372 35.75 -29.99 17.53
C ALA A 372 36.90 -30.83 18.08
N LEU A 373 37.95 -30.19 18.62
CA LEU A 373 39.05 -30.90 19.28
C LEU A 373 38.57 -31.65 20.54
N ARG A 374 37.68 -31.04 21.34
CA ARG A 374 37.05 -31.68 22.50
C ARG A 374 36.27 -32.93 22.09
N ASN A 375 35.50 -32.86 21.00
CA ASN A 375 34.76 -34.01 20.46
C ASN A 375 35.71 -35.12 19.98
N VAL A 376 36.78 -34.79 19.27
CA VAL A 376 37.79 -35.78 18.86
C VAL A 376 38.46 -36.45 20.07
N ILE A 377 38.75 -35.69 21.13
CA ILE A 377 39.30 -36.23 22.38
C ILE A 377 38.29 -37.13 23.09
N LEU A 378 37.01 -36.74 23.12
CA LEU A 378 35.89 -37.51 23.65
C LEU A 378 35.71 -38.84 22.90
N ASP A 379 35.68 -38.79 21.56
CA ASP A 379 35.54 -39.97 20.71
C ASP A 379 36.73 -40.91 20.92
N ARG A 380 37.95 -40.36 20.98
CA ARG A 380 39.14 -41.16 21.28
C ARG A 380 39.15 -41.71 22.70
N TYR A 381 38.56 -41.02 23.67
CA TYR A 381 38.40 -41.52 25.04
C TYR A 381 37.35 -42.63 25.10
N ALA A 382 36.20 -42.46 24.45
CA ALA A 382 35.18 -43.49 24.33
C ALA A 382 35.72 -44.74 23.61
N GLN A 383 36.53 -44.57 22.58
CA GLN A 383 37.18 -45.65 21.86
C GLN A 383 38.22 -46.36 22.73
N ASP A 384 39.11 -45.63 23.42
CA ASP A 384 40.10 -46.26 24.32
C ASP A 384 39.45 -46.94 25.56
N MET A 385 38.33 -46.41 26.08
CA MET A 385 37.54 -47.09 27.13
C MET A 385 36.81 -48.32 26.59
N GLY A 386 36.32 -48.29 25.35
CA GLY A 386 35.73 -49.43 24.65
C GLY A 386 36.76 -50.53 24.34
N ASP A 387 37.96 -50.14 23.92
CA ASP A 387 39.07 -51.05 23.61
C ASP A 387 39.69 -51.67 24.88
N ASN A 388 39.62 -50.99 26.03
CA ASN A 388 39.98 -51.54 27.34
C ASN A 388 38.87 -52.39 27.98
N CYS A 389 37.63 -52.34 27.46
CA CYS A 389 36.54 -53.25 27.78
C CYS A 389 36.58 -54.51 26.90
N ILE A 390 37.73 -55.18 26.81
CA ILE A 390 37.74 -56.60 26.43
C ILE A 390 37.14 -57.34 27.62
N THR A 391 35.91 -57.81 27.47
CA THR A 391 35.31 -58.80 28.36
C THR A 391 36.29 -59.95 28.56
N GLN A 392 36.89 -60.04 29.76
CA GLN A 392 37.41 -61.29 30.31
C GLN A 392 36.27 -62.11 30.91
#